data_AF-A0A150J015-F1
#
_entry.id   AF-A0A150J015-F1
#
_cell.length_a   1.000
_cell.length_b   1.000
_cell.length_c   1.000
_cell.angle_alpha   90.00
_cell.angle_beta   90.00
_cell.angle_gamma   90.00
#
_symmetry.space_group_name_H-M   'P 1'
#
loop_
_entity.id
_entity.type
_entity.pdbx_description
1 polymer ?
#
loop_
_entity_poly.entity_id
_entity_poly.type
_entity_poly.pdbx_seq_one_letter_code
_entity_poly.pdbx_strand_id
1 'polypeptide(L)'
;MFRKDIMESNEAYIFVLGKERKAAITMLFVFFSIDVIWLNSKYEVVDTRENVKSFSFYTGHRGRAKYFIEMPLNSIKKHRIKPGDKILFPI
;
A
#
# COMPACT_ATOMS: atom_id res chain seq x y z
N MET A 1 2.88 -12.01 -3.25
CA MET A 1 1.93 -13.13 -3.48
C MET A 1 2.51 -14.43 -2.94
N PHE A 2 1.67 -15.43 -2.67
CA PHE A 2 2.00 -16.79 -2.20
C PHE A 2 2.68 -16.92 -0.82
N ARG A 3 2.87 -15.82 -0.09
CA ARG A 3 3.32 -15.87 1.31
C ARG A 3 2.17 -16.31 2.22
N LYS A 4 2.52 -17.01 3.30
CA LYS A 4 1.58 -17.36 4.38
C LYS A 4 1.24 -16.15 5.24
N ASP A 5 2.25 -15.31 5.55
CA ASP A 5 2.10 -14.09 6.35
C ASP A 5 3.27 -13.12 6.12
N ILE A 6 3.08 -11.84 6.48
CA ILE A 6 4.09 -10.78 6.60
C ILE A 6 4.00 -10.02 7.94
N MET A 7 3.06 -10.37 8.84
CA MET A 7 2.82 -9.63 10.08
C MET A 7 4.03 -9.55 11.00
N GLU A 8 4.85 -10.60 11.04
CA GLU A 8 6.03 -10.67 11.92
C GLU A 8 7.32 -10.18 11.27
N SER A 9 7.35 -9.99 9.94
CA SER A 9 8.63 -9.76 9.24
C SER A 9 9.14 -8.32 9.32
N ASN A 10 8.36 -7.38 9.86
CA ASN A 10 8.67 -5.94 9.85
C ASN A 10 9.09 -5.44 8.44
N GLU A 11 8.53 -6.05 7.41
CA GLU A 11 8.79 -5.75 6.00
C GLU A 11 7.61 -4.98 5.40
N ALA A 12 7.91 -4.17 4.40
CA ALA A 12 6.92 -3.56 3.52
C ALA A 12 7.39 -3.70 2.07
N TYR A 13 6.45 -3.83 1.14
CA TYR A 13 6.76 -3.91 -0.28
C TYR A 13 6.45 -2.58 -0.94
N ILE A 14 7.45 -2.01 -1.59
CA ILE A 14 7.33 -0.74 -2.30
C ILE A 14 7.29 -1.03 -3.79
N PHE A 15 6.20 -0.60 -4.43
CA PHE A 15 6.03 -0.74 -5.86
C PHE A 15 6.19 0.62 -6.54
N VAL A 16 7.16 0.72 -7.44
CA VAL A 16 7.47 1.93 -8.19
C VAL A 16 6.83 1.85 -9.57
N LEU A 17 5.96 2.80 -9.90
CA LEU A 17 5.32 2.89 -11.20
C LEU A 17 6.16 3.72 -12.17
N GLY A 18 6.19 3.36 -13.45
CA GLY A 18 6.89 4.15 -14.47
C GLY A 18 6.37 5.59 -14.62
N LYS A 19 5.07 5.81 -14.37
CA LYS A 19 4.42 7.12 -14.40
C LYS A 19 3.37 7.24 -13.31
N GLU A 20 3.10 8.47 -12.90
CA GLU A 20 2.06 8.77 -11.92
C GLU A 20 0.66 8.57 -12.52
N ARG A 21 -0.10 7.62 -11.97
CA ARG A 21 -1.40 7.17 -12.51
C ARG A 21 -2.29 6.59 -11.42
N LYS A 22 -3.53 6.25 -11.76
CA LYS A 22 -4.32 5.35 -10.89
C LYS A 22 -3.72 3.95 -10.92
N ALA A 23 -3.47 3.40 -9.75
CA ALA A 23 -2.83 2.12 -9.51
C ALA A 23 -3.82 1.20 -8.79
N ALA A 24 -4.35 0.23 -9.53
CA ALA A 24 -5.16 -0.83 -8.96
C ALA A 24 -4.29 -1.88 -8.28
N ILE A 25 -4.84 -2.52 -7.26
CA ILE A 25 -4.20 -3.62 -6.54
C ILE A 25 -5.07 -4.85 -6.65
N THR A 26 -4.42 -5.97 -6.90
CA THR A 26 -5.02 -7.29 -6.90
C THR A 26 -4.42 -8.11 -5.77
N MET A 27 -5.29 -8.70 -4.95
CA MET A 27 -4.93 -9.60 -3.86
C MET A 27 -5.08 -11.07 -4.28
N LEU A 28 -5.04 -11.35 -5.59
CA LEU A 28 -5.06 -12.72 -6.10
C LEU A 28 -3.82 -13.46 -5.58
N PHE A 29 -4.02 -14.59 -4.90
CA PHE A 29 -2.96 -15.36 -4.23
C PHE A 29 -2.24 -14.64 -3.08
N VAL A 30 -2.90 -13.68 -2.41
CA VAL A 30 -2.47 -13.17 -1.10
C VAL A 30 -3.43 -13.74 -0.05
N PHE A 31 -2.91 -14.56 0.88
CA PHE A 31 -3.71 -15.37 1.80
C PHE A 31 -4.02 -14.69 3.14
N PHE A 32 -3.63 -13.43 3.30
CA PHE A 32 -3.82 -12.62 4.50
C PHE A 32 -4.26 -11.19 4.10
N SER A 33 -4.84 -10.46 5.06
CA SER A 33 -5.19 -9.05 4.85
C SER A 33 -3.97 -8.16 5.03
N ILE A 34 -3.92 -7.07 4.26
CA ILE A 34 -2.85 -6.07 4.33
C ILE A 34 -3.41 -4.66 4.42
N ASP A 35 -2.55 -3.74 4.83
CA ASP A 35 -2.78 -2.31 4.68
C ASP A 35 -2.02 -1.79 3.45
N VAL A 36 -2.60 -0.84 2.74
CA VAL A 36 -1.99 -0.24 1.56
C VAL A 36 -2.04 1.27 1.63
N ILE A 37 -0.95 1.92 1.25
CA ILE A 37 -0.91 3.36 1.02
C ILE A 37 -0.44 3.67 -0.41
N TRP A 38 -0.95 4.77 -0.97
CA TRP A 38 -0.54 5.29 -2.27
C TRP A 38 0.16 6.62 -2.08
N LEU A 39 1.26 6.86 -2.80
CA LEU A 39 2.02 8.09 -2.74
C LEU A 39 2.20 8.72 -4.12
N ASN A 40 2.18 10.06 -4.18
CA ASN A 40 2.51 10.81 -5.39
C ASN A 40 4.04 10.85 -5.64
N SER A 41 4.45 11.51 -6.73
CA SER A 41 5.88 11.65 -7.06
C SER A 41 6.70 12.47 -6.05
N LYS A 42 6.03 13.19 -5.12
CA LYS A 42 6.64 13.97 -4.04
C LYS A 42 6.69 13.22 -2.71
N TYR A 43 6.42 11.91 -2.71
CA TYR A 43 6.36 11.06 -1.52
C TYR A 43 5.26 11.43 -0.53
N GLU A 44 4.20 12.11 -0.98
CA GLU A 44 3.05 12.45 -0.15
C GLU A 44 1.96 11.40 -0.34
N VAL A 45 1.36 10.96 0.78
CA VAL A 45 0.27 9.98 0.79
C VAL A 45 -0.96 10.61 0.14
N VAL A 46 -1.42 10.02 -0.96
CA VAL A 46 -2.64 10.48 -1.67
C VAL A 46 -3.88 9.74 -1.23
N ASP A 47 -3.72 8.48 -0.81
CA ASP A 47 -4.81 7.66 -0.29
C ASP A 47 -4.29 6.51 0.57
N THR A 48 -5.18 5.97 1.39
CA THR A 48 -4.90 4.88 2.32
C THR A 48 -6.04 3.88 2.31
N ARG A 49 -5.74 2.59 2.40
CA ARG A 49 -6.74 1.54 2.52
C ARG A 49 -6.32 0.52 3.57
N GLU A 50 -7.08 0.45 4.64
CA GLU A 50 -6.92 -0.57 5.67
C GLU A 50 -7.60 -1.89 5.27
N ASN A 51 -7.05 -3.00 5.77
CA ASN A 51 -7.68 -4.32 5.74
C ASN A 51 -8.16 -4.74 4.33
N VAL A 52 -7.28 -4.63 3.34
CA VAL A 52 -7.52 -5.16 2.00
C VAL A 52 -7.53 -6.68 2.10
N LYS A 53 -8.70 -7.29 1.87
CA LYS A 53 -8.91 -8.74 2.07
C LYS A 53 -8.22 -9.57 1.00
N SER A 54 -7.84 -10.80 1.37
CA SER A 54 -7.40 -11.85 0.45
C SER A 54 -8.38 -12.02 -0.72
N PHE A 55 -7.88 -12.32 -1.92
CA PHE A 55 -8.69 -12.56 -3.13
C PHE A 55 -9.63 -11.39 -3.53
N SER A 56 -9.30 -10.17 -3.11
CA SER A 56 -10.02 -8.96 -3.50
C SER A 56 -9.30 -8.17 -4.59
N PHE A 57 -10.04 -7.26 -5.22
CA PHE A 57 -9.51 -6.32 -6.19
C PHE A 57 -9.92 -4.91 -5.79
N TYR A 58 -8.98 -3.98 -5.83
CA TYR A 58 -9.21 -2.60 -5.44
C TYR A 58 -8.68 -1.63 -6.51
N THR A 59 -9.59 -0.83 -7.07
CA THR A 59 -9.31 0.17 -8.13
C THR A 59 -9.59 1.61 -7.68
N GLY A 60 -10.19 1.77 -6.51
CA GLY A 60 -10.92 2.98 -6.11
C GLY A 60 -10.09 4.09 -5.48
N HIS A 61 -8.76 4.00 -5.46
CA HIS A 61 -7.98 4.99 -4.73
C HIS A 61 -8.10 6.40 -5.34
N ARG A 62 -7.95 7.40 -4.48
CA ARG A 62 -7.99 8.83 -4.79
C ARG A 62 -6.63 9.31 -5.32
N GLY A 63 -6.69 10.34 -6.16
CA GLY A 63 -5.50 10.96 -6.74
C GLY A 63 -4.78 10.06 -7.75
N ARG A 64 -3.58 10.50 -8.14
CA ARG A 64 -2.63 9.71 -8.93
C ARG A 64 -1.48 9.32 -8.01
N ALA A 65 -0.95 8.13 -8.22
CA ALA A 65 0.12 7.55 -7.44
C ALA A 65 1.31 7.22 -8.35
N LYS A 66 2.51 7.49 -7.85
CA LYS A 66 3.79 7.04 -8.41
C LYS A 66 4.29 5.80 -7.66
N TYR A 67 3.93 5.69 -6.38
CA TYR A 67 4.27 4.58 -5.52
C TYR A 67 3.01 4.02 -4.86
N PHE A 68 3.00 2.73 -4.58
CA PHE A 68 2.11 2.16 -3.59
C PHE A 68 2.89 1.19 -2.71
N ILE A 69 2.54 1.15 -1.44
CA ILE A 69 3.25 0.37 -0.43
C ILE A 69 2.27 -0.60 0.22
N GLU A 70 2.62 -1.88 0.19
CA GLU A 70 1.91 -2.95 0.89
C GLU A 70 2.59 -3.19 2.23
N MET A 71 1.79 -3.17 3.31
CA MET A 71 2.26 -3.27 4.68
C MET A 71 1.44 -4.30 5.47
N PRO A 72 1.99 -4.84 6.57
CA PRO A 72 1.24 -5.67 7.50
C PRO A 72 -0.08 -5.03 7.93
N LEU A 73 -1.09 -5.86 8.19
CA LEU A 73 -2.37 -5.41 8.73
C LEU A 73 -2.18 -4.53 9.98
N ASN A 74 -2.95 -3.45 10.08
CA ASN A 74 -2.91 -2.45 11.15
C ASN A 74 -1.70 -1.50 11.13
N SER A 75 -0.83 -1.54 10.13
CA SER A 75 0.29 -0.60 10.01
C SER A 75 -0.16 0.85 9.89
N ILE A 76 -1.25 1.12 9.15
CA ILE A 76 -1.78 2.50 8.99
C ILE A 76 -2.21 3.05 10.35
N LYS A 77 -2.92 2.25 11.14
CA LYS A 77 -3.36 2.64 12.50
C LYS A 77 -2.19 2.79 13.46
N LYS A 78 -1.26 1.84 13.45
CA LYS A 78 -0.07 1.83 14.32
C LYS A 78 0.77 3.08 14.14
N HIS A 79 0.97 3.50 12.89
CA HIS A 79 1.77 4.67 12.53
C HIS A 79 0.95 5.95 12.31
N ARG A 80 -0.38 5.87 12.45
CA ARG A 80 -1.33 6.98 12.29
C ARG A 80 -1.20 7.70 10.93
N ILE A 81 -0.95 6.93 9.87
CA ILE A 81 -0.71 7.45 8.52
C ILE A 81 -2.00 8.06 7.97
N LYS A 82 -1.90 9.26 7.40
CA LYS A 82 -3.01 10.01 6.81
C LYS A 82 -2.65 10.57 5.44
N PRO A 83 -3.64 10.84 4.57
CA PRO A 83 -3.41 11.60 3.35
C PRO A 83 -2.74 12.95 3.65
N GLY A 84 -1.70 13.28 2.88
CA GLY A 84 -0.85 14.45 3.07
C GLY A 84 0.46 14.19 3.83
N ASP A 85 0.56 13.07 4.57
CA ASP A 85 1.80 12.70 5.23
C ASP A 85 2.91 12.38 4.21
N LYS A 86 4.16 12.58 4.61
CA LYS A 86 5.34 12.21 3.79
C LYS A 86 5.96 10.93 4.28
N ILE A 87 6.20 10.00 3.37
CA ILE A 87 6.89 8.72 3.66
C ILE A 87 8.20 8.70 2.88
N LEU A 88 9.32 8.63 3.59
CA LEU A 88 10.66 8.56 3.00
C LEU A 88 11.18 7.12 3.08
N PHE A 89 11.81 6.67 2.01
CA PHE A 89 12.47 5.38 1.93
C PHE A 89 13.66 5.47 0.97
N PRO A 90 14.73 4.70 1.19
CA PRO A 90 15.82 4.60 0.23
C PRO A 90 15.31 3.94 -1.06
N ILE A 91 15.56 4.57 -2.21
CA ILE A 91 15.34 4.01 -3.55
C ILE A 91 16.70 3.62 -4.14
#